data_AF-A0A7C5T3E2-F1
#
_entry.id   AF-A0A7C5T3E2-F1
#
_cell.length_a   1.000
_cell.length_b   1.000
_cell.length_c   1.000
_cell.angle_alpha   90.00
_cell.angle_beta   90.00
_cell.angle_gamma   90.00
#
_symmetry.space_group_name_H-M   'P 1'
#
loop_
_entity.id
_entity.type
_entity.pdbx_description
1 polymer ?
#
loop_
_entity_poly.entity_id
_entity_poly.type
_entity_poly.pdbx_seq_one_letter_code
_entity_poly.pdbx_strand_id
1 'polypeptide(L)'
;MAKLSKLILVTADHHPLHKYFKEIAEELSKKYGVPLEVRMEDYLFLIQYGDTDEFGMAWVPQLLAQLDTGEVVKVLTKPVLDSMGNISKENDLRESTQNIERALGSG
;
A
#
# COMPACT_ATOMS: atom_id res chain seq x y z
N MET A 1 -2.84 -18.39 10.72
CA MET A 1 -2.65 -16.96 10.43
C MET A 1 -1.56 -16.87 9.40
N ALA A 2 -1.82 -16.14 8.30
CA ALA A 2 -0.76 -15.74 7.40
C ALA A 2 0.16 -14.76 8.13
N LYS A 3 1.41 -14.62 7.68
CA LYS A 3 2.34 -13.62 8.19
C LYS A 3 2.63 -12.60 7.11
N LEU A 4 2.83 -11.35 7.51
CA LEU A 4 3.32 -10.33 6.60
C LEU A 4 4.77 -10.65 6.24
N SER A 5 5.06 -10.86 4.96
CA SER A 5 6.40 -11.15 4.45
C SER A 5 7.16 -9.89 4.07
N LYS A 6 6.51 -8.98 3.33
CA LYS A 6 7.09 -7.68 2.93
C LYS A 6 6.00 -6.68 2.55
N LEU A 7 6.36 -5.39 2.55
CA LEU A 7 5.58 -4.33 1.93
C LEU A 7 6.15 -4.00 0.55
N ILE A 8 5.28 -3.63 -0.38
CA ILE A 8 5.63 -3.30 -1.76
C ILE A 8 4.98 -1.97 -2.11
N LEU A 9 5.79 -0.94 -2.31
CA LEU A 9 5.32 0.35 -2.81
C LEU A 9 5.63 0.46 -4.30
N VAL A 10 4.61 0.58 -5.14
CA VAL A 10 4.80 0.99 -6.53
C VAL A 10 4.53 2.49 -6.63
N THR A 11 5.48 3.25 -7.16
CA THR A 11 5.43 4.72 -7.18
C THR A 11 6.20 5.30 -8.37
N ALA A 12 6.18 6.63 -8.53
CA ALA A 12 7.00 7.35 -9.50
C ALA A 12 7.63 8.58 -8.81
N ASP A 13 8.91 8.85 -9.04
CA ASP A 13 9.65 9.89 -8.28
C ASP A 13 9.10 11.30 -8.52
N HIS A 14 8.51 11.51 -9.69
CA HIS A 14 7.89 12.77 -10.09
C HIS A 14 6.44 12.92 -9.57
N HIS A 15 5.84 11.87 -9.00
CA HIS A 15 4.46 11.94 -8.53
C HIS A 15 4.36 12.76 -7.23
N PRO A 16 3.40 13.69 -7.10
CA PRO A 16 3.27 14.54 -5.90
C PRO A 16 3.16 13.75 -4.58
N LEU A 17 2.52 12.59 -4.62
CA LEU A 17 2.32 11.71 -3.47
C LEU A 17 3.47 10.71 -3.23
N HIS A 18 4.54 10.73 -4.02
CA HIS A 18 5.66 9.80 -3.89
C HIS A 18 6.23 9.77 -2.46
N LYS A 19 6.65 10.95 -1.97
CA LYS A 19 7.27 11.08 -0.64
C LYS A 19 6.31 10.67 0.47
N TYR A 20 5.03 11.02 0.30
CA TYR A 20 3.98 10.71 1.26
C TYR A 20 3.75 9.20 1.41
N PHE A 21 3.56 8.49 0.30
CA PHE A 21 3.39 7.03 0.33
C PHE A 21 4.64 6.30 0.80
N LYS A 22 5.83 6.82 0.46
CA LYS A 22 7.09 6.27 0.96
C LYS A 22 7.19 6.36 2.48
N GLU A 23 6.81 7.51 3.05
CA GLU A 23 6.79 7.70 4.51
C GLU A 23 5.83 6.73 5.21
N ILE A 24 4.61 6.55 4.69
CA ILE A 24 3.64 5.57 5.21
C ILE A 24 4.22 4.14 5.13
N ALA A 25 4.78 3.77 3.98
CA ALA A 25 5.32 2.43 3.76
C ALA A 25 6.51 2.13 4.69
N GLU A 26 7.40 3.10 4.91
CA GLU A 26 8.53 2.97 5.84
C GLU A 26 8.06 2.87 7.29
N GLU A 27 7.04 3.61 7.70
CA GLU A 27 6.45 3.54 9.03
C GLU A 27 5.83 2.16 9.31
N LEU A 28 5.05 1.65 8.36
CA LEU A 28 4.46 0.31 8.45
C LEU A 28 5.53 -0.79 8.42
N SER A 29 6.55 -0.64 7.57
CA SER A 29 7.69 -1.58 7.52
C SER A 29 8.38 -1.70 8.88
N LYS A 30 8.65 -0.55 9.55
CA LYS A 30 9.21 -0.52 10.91
C LYS A 30 8.25 -1.12 11.94
N LYS A 31 6.96 -0.77 11.88
CA LYS A 31 5.93 -1.26 12.81
C LYS A 31 5.84 -2.79 12.79
N TYR A 32 5.84 -3.39 11.60
CA TYR A 32 5.69 -4.83 11.43
C TYR A 32 7.01 -5.61 11.37
N GLY A 33 8.15 -4.90 11.32
CA GLY A 33 9.47 -5.54 11.25
C GLY A 33 9.71 -6.30 9.94
N VAL A 34 9.13 -5.84 8.83
CA VAL A 34 9.22 -6.49 7.51
C VAL A 34 9.94 -5.59 6.51
N PRO A 35 10.64 -6.14 5.51
CA PRO A 35 11.29 -5.34 4.48
C PRO A 35 10.27 -4.55 3.64
N LEU A 36 10.70 -3.38 3.16
CA LEU A 36 10.00 -2.57 2.18
C LEU A 36 10.71 -2.68 0.82
N GLU A 37 9.97 -3.08 -0.20
CA GLU A 37 10.39 -3.04 -1.60
C GLU A 37 9.74 -1.84 -2.29
N VAL A 38 10.54 -0.99 -2.94
CA VAL A 38 10.04 0.14 -3.72
C VAL A 38 10.28 -0.15 -5.20
N ARG A 39 9.21 -0.10 -5.99
CA ARG A 39 9.23 -0.30 -7.44
C ARG A 39 8.83 0.98 -8.16
N MET A 40 9.63 1.39 -9.14
CA MET A 40 9.40 2.59 -9.91
C MET A 40 8.60 2.26 -11.17
N GLU A 41 7.42 2.86 -11.32
CA GLU A 41 6.59 2.78 -12.53
C GLU A 41 6.29 1.34 -12.99
N ASP A 42 6.24 0.38 -12.06
CA ASP A 42 5.90 -1.02 -12.33
C ASP A 42 4.38 -1.19 -12.49
N TYR A 43 3.84 -0.60 -13.56
CA TYR A 43 2.41 -0.65 -13.87
C TYR A 43 1.92 -2.07 -14.16
N LEU A 44 2.78 -2.96 -14.67
CA LEU A 44 2.41 -4.37 -14.89
C LEU A 44 2.10 -5.07 -13.57
N PHE A 45 2.91 -4.83 -12.54
CA PHE A 45 2.63 -5.36 -11.20
C PHE A 45 1.31 -4.81 -10.64
N LEU A 46 1.03 -3.52 -10.83
CA LEU A 46 -0.23 -2.93 -10.36
C LEU A 46 -1.46 -3.39 -11.13
N ILE A 47 -1.34 -3.63 -12.44
CA ILE A 47 -2.44 -4.24 -13.22
C ILE A 47 -2.74 -5.65 -12.69
N GLN A 48 -1.72 -6.38 -12.24
CA GLN A 48 -1.88 -7.75 -11.75
C GLN A 48 -2.40 -7.82 -10.30
N TYR A 49 -1.92 -6.95 -9.41
CA TYR A 49 -2.16 -7.07 -7.97
C TYR A 49 -2.74 -5.82 -7.30
N GLY A 50 -2.63 -4.67 -7.97
CA GLY A 50 -3.09 -3.38 -7.49
C GLY A 50 -4.58 -3.15 -7.69
N ASP A 51 -4.98 -1.93 -7.38
CA ASP A 51 -6.26 -1.40 -7.77
C ASP A 51 -6.18 -0.89 -9.21
N THR A 52 -7.25 -1.16 -9.94
CA THR A 52 -7.45 -0.72 -11.30
C THR A 52 -8.85 -0.14 -11.43
N ASP A 53 -9.03 0.72 -12.43
CA ASP A 53 -10.37 1.17 -12.79
C ASP A 53 -11.12 0.10 -13.58
N GLU A 54 -12.33 0.44 -14.05
CA GLU A 54 -13.18 -0.46 -14.83
C GLU A 54 -12.56 -0.91 -16.17
N PHE A 55 -11.53 -0.21 -16.65
CA PHE A 55 -10.81 -0.52 -17.88
C PHE A 55 -9.48 -1.26 -17.62
N GLY A 56 -9.17 -1.59 -16.37
CA GLY A 56 -7.92 -2.24 -16.00
C GLY A 56 -6.72 -1.29 -15.93
N MET A 57 -6.94 0.03 -15.92
CA MET A 57 -5.86 1.01 -15.83
C MET A 57 -5.42 1.17 -14.38
N ALA A 58 -4.13 0.93 -14.13
CA ALA A 58 -3.50 1.16 -12.84
C ALA A 58 -2.93 2.58 -12.74
N TRP A 59 -2.89 3.10 -11.52
CA TRP A 59 -2.25 4.38 -11.19
C TRP A 59 -1.22 4.19 -10.08
N VAL A 60 -0.27 5.12 -9.99
CA VAL A 60 0.70 5.22 -8.90
C VAL A 60 0.40 6.45 -8.04
N PRO A 61 0.79 6.46 -6.75
CA PRO A 61 1.37 5.35 -5.99
C PRO A 61 0.31 4.40 -5.42
N GLN A 62 0.69 3.15 -5.20
CA GLN A 62 -0.08 2.18 -4.42
C GLN A 62 0.84 1.35 -3.52
N LEU A 63 0.42 1.14 -2.28
CA LEU A 63 1.08 0.29 -1.30
C LEU A 63 0.34 -1.04 -1.20
N LEU A 64 1.11 -2.12 -1.29
CA LEU A 64 0.67 -3.51 -1.18
C LEU A 64 1.47 -4.24 -0.11
N ALA A 65 0.96 -5.40 0.28
CA ALA A 65 1.63 -6.34 1.18
C ALA A 65 1.71 -7.71 0.51
N GLN A 66 2.84 -8.40 0.66
CA GLN A 66 2.94 -9.81 0.34
C GLN A 66 2.93 -10.62 1.64
N LEU A 67 2.09 -11.67 1.68
CA LEU A 67 2.02 -12.62 2.77
C LEU A 67 3.04 -13.75 2.58
N ASP A 68 3.34 -14.49 3.65
CA ASP A 68 4.22 -15.67 3.61
C ASP A 68 3.67 -16.81 2.74
N THR A 69 2.37 -16.80 2.45
CA THR A 69 1.70 -17.67 1.48
C THR A 69 2.01 -17.30 0.02
N GLY A 70 2.62 -16.14 -0.22
CA GLY A 70 2.86 -15.57 -1.54
C GLY A 70 1.75 -14.66 -2.06
N GLU A 71 0.59 -14.62 -1.40
CA GLU A 71 -0.53 -13.74 -1.73
C GLU A 71 -0.14 -12.26 -1.62
N VAL A 72 -0.58 -11.44 -2.58
CA VAL A 72 -0.38 -10.00 -2.57
C VAL A 72 -1.72 -9.31 -2.35
N VAL A 73 -1.79 -8.44 -1.34
CA VAL A 73 -3.01 -7.75 -0.93
C VAL A 73 -2.83 -6.23 -0.99
N LYS A 74 -3.92 -5.53 -1.28
CA LYS A 74 -3.98 -4.06 -1.31
C LYS A 74 -3.94 -3.53 0.13
N VAL A 75 -3.05 -2.57 0.39
CA VAL A 75 -2.89 -1.93 1.70
C VAL A 75 -3.44 -0.51 1.66
N LEU A 76 -2.93 0.32 0.75
CA LEU A 76 -3.39 1.68 0.52
C LEU A 76 -3.22 2.03 -0.96
N THR A 77 -4.31 2.27 -1.66
CA THR A 77 -4.30 2.50 -3.12
C THR A 77 -4.63 3.95 -3.48
N LYS A 78 -5.16 4.71 -2.51
CA LYS A 78 -5.44 6.15 -2.58
C LYS A 78 -5.45 6.73 -1.15
N PRO A 79 -5.17 8.03 -0.97
CA PRO A 79 -5.31 8.68 0.32
C PRO A 79 -6.74 8.61 0.86
N VAL A 80 -6.87 8.41 2.16
CA VAL A 80 -8.09 8.49 2.95
C VAL A 80 -8.20 9.90 3.48
N LEU A 81 -9.08 10.68 2.86
CA LEU A 81 -9.28 12.08 3.20
C LEU A 81 -9.95 12.23 4.57
N ASP A 82 -9.66 13.32 5.27
CA ASP A 82 -10.38 13.74 6.46
C ASP A 82 -11.77 14.32 6.11
N SER A 83 -12.53 14.72 7.13
CA SER A 83 -13.87 15.30 6.97
C SER A 83 -13.88 16.63 6.19
N MET A 84 -12.72 17.27 6.01
CA MET A 84 -12.54 18.51 5.26
C MET A 84 -11.99 18.25 3.84
N GLY A 85 -11.75 17.00 3.48
CA GLY A 85 -11.21 16.62 2.17
C GLY A 85 -9.68 16.71 2.07
N ASN A 86 -8.97 16.89 3.18
CA ASN A 86 -7.50 16.93 3.19
C ASN A 86 -6.92 15.52 3.36
N ILE A 87 -5.72 15.31 2.84
CA ILE A 87 -4.95 14.09 3.10
C ILE A 87 -4.65 13.99 4.60
N SER A 88 -4.91 12.84 5.19
CA SER A 88 -4.67 12.57 6.61
C SER A 88 -3.78 11.34 6.80
N LYS A 89 -2.55 11.58 7.26
CA LYS A 89 -1.59 10.52 7.57
C LYS A 89 -2.13 9.54 8.61
N GLU A 90 -2.88 10.04 9.60
CA GLU A 90 -3.51 9.20 10.62
C GLU A 90 -4.55 8.25 10.01
N ASN A 91 -5.41 8.76 9.13
CA ASN A 91 -6.42 7.93 8.46
C ASN A 91 -5.77 6.89 7.55
N ASP A 92 -4.73 7.27 6.81
CA ASP A 92 -4.00 6.37 5.92
C ASP A 92 -3.27 5.25 6.67
N LEU A 93 -2.61 5.56 7.79
CA LEU A 93 -1.98 4.55 8.63
C LEU A 93 -3.01 3.62 9.28
N ARG A 94 -4.16 4.17 9.69
CA ARG A 94 -5.26 3.39 10.28
C ARG A 94 -5.84 2.42 9.26
N GLU A 95 -6.20 2.89 8.07
CA GLU A 95 -6.74 2.07 6.98
C GLU A 95 -5.73 1.00 6.54
N SER A 96 -4.47 1.40 6.33
CA SER A 96 -3.39 0.47 5.97
C SER A 96 -3.22 -0.64 7.01
N THR A 97 -3.22 -0.28 8.30
CA THR A 97 -3.15 -1.24 9.40
C THR A 97 -4.34 -2.19 9.36
N GLN A 98 -5.56 -1.68 9.22
CA GLN A 98 -6.75 -2.52 9.17
C GLN A 98 -6.73 -3.50 7.98
N ASN A 99 -6.28 -3.06 6.81
CA ASN A 99 -6.18 -3.91 5.63
C ASN A 99 -5.12 -5.00 5.80
N ILE A 100 -3.98 -4.69 6.43
CA ILE A 100 -2.98 -5.70 6.80
C ILE A 100 -3.57 -6.70 7.79
N GLU A 101 -4.17 -6.25 8.90
CA GLU A 101 -4.70 -7.17 9.93
C GLU A 101 -5.83 -8.07 9.40
N ARG A 102 -6.71 -7.52 8.54
CA ARG A 102 -7.74 -8.30 7.84
C ARG A 102 -7.10 -9.41 7.00
N ALA A 103 -6.05 -9.11 6.24
CA ALA A 103 -5.34 -10.08 5.42
C ALA A 103 -4.61 -11.15 6.25
N LEU A 104 -4.15 -10.82 7.45
CA LEU A 104 -3.52 -11.80 8.36
C LEU A 104 -4.53 -12.76 9.03
N GLY A 105 -5.83 -12.45 8.94
CA GLY A 105 -6.91 -13.18 9.61
C GLY A 105 -7.05 -12.82 11.09
N SER A 106 -6.68 -11.60 11.46
CA SER A 106 -6.76 -11.07 12.83
C SER A 106 -8.02 -10.20 13.09
N GLY A 107 -9.03 -10.28 12.21
CA GLY A 107 -10.26 -9.48 12.24
C GLY A 107 -11.45 -10.16 12.90
#